data_AF-A0A496UUN3-F1
#
_entry.id   AF-A0A496UUN3-F1
#
_cell.length_a   1.000
_cell.length_b   1.000
_cell.length_c   1.000
_cell.angle_alpha   90.00
_cell.angle_beta   90.00
_cell.angle_gamma   90.00
#
_symmetry.space_group_name_H-M   'P 1'
#
loop_
_entity.id
_entity.type
_entity.pdbx_description
1 polymer ?
#
loop_
_entity_poly.entity_id
_entity_poly.type
_entity_poly.pdbx_seq_one_letter_code
_entity_poly.pdbx_strand_id
1 'polypeptide(L)' 'MAKLQNALAKKIPVWQNEIRTLIKKHGGTKISDVTMLQAYGGMRGVKGMVCDTSEVPPDKGLLIRGIPVGDLT' A
#
# COMPACT_ATOMS: atom_id res chain seq x y z
N MET A 1 -4.62 -27.05 12.81
CA MET A 1 -3.87 -25.77 12.79
C MET A 1 -4.03 -25.11 11.44
N ALA A 2 -4.45 -23.84 11.38
CA ALA A 2 -4.77 -23.16 10.14
C ALA A 2 -3.50 -22.93 9.29
N LYS A 3 -3.39 -23.60 8.14
CA LYS A 3 -2.22 -23.53 7.24
C LYS A 3 -1.88 -22.09 6.81
N LEU A 4 -2.90 -21.26 6.60
CA LEU A 4 -2.74 -19.86 6.21
C LEU A 4 -2.12 -18.99 7.32
N GLN A 5 -2.57 -19.16 8.56
CA GLN A 5 -2.05 -18.40 9.70
C GLN A 5 -0.54 -18.64 9.85
N ASN A 6 -0.10 -19.91 9.76
CA ASN A 6 1.31 -20.27 9.84
C ASN A 6 2.14 -19.69 8.69
N ALA A 7 1.57 -19.63 7.47
CA ALA A 7 2.24 -19.01 6.33
C ALA A 7 2.40 -17.49 6.49
N LEU A 8 1.37 -16.81 6.99
CA LEU A 8 1.41 -15.36 7.27
C LEU A 8 2.36 -15.04 8.43
N ALA A 9 2.37 -15.84 9.49
CA ALA A 9 3.26 -15.66 10.63
C ALA A 9 4.74 -15.63 10.23
N LYS A 10 5.13 -16.39 9.19
CA LYS A 10 6.50 -16.36 8.64
C LYS A 10 6.81 -15.09 7.83
N LYS A 11 5.81 -14.48 7.18
CA LYS A 11 5.99 -13.29 6.32
C LYS A 11 5.95 -11.98 7.09
N ILE A 12 5.11 -11.88 8.13
CA ILE A 12 4.91 -10.65 8.90
C ILE A 12 6.21 -10.01 9.42
N PRO A 13 7.18 -10.76 10.01
CA PRO A 13 8.41 -10.16 10.50
C PRO A 13 9.27 -9.52 9.39
N VAL A 14 9.25 -10.11 8.18
CA VAL A 14 9.97 -9.59 7.02
C VAL A 14 9.39 -8.24 6.60
N TRP A 15 8.07 -8.17 6.41
CA TRP A 15 7.38 -6.92 6.05
C TRP A 15 7.54 -5.82 7.11
N GLN A 16 7.50 -6.18 8.40
CA GLN A 16 7.77 -5.21 9.47
C GLN A 16 9.18 -4.61 9.37
N ASN A 17 10.19 -5.41 9.06
CA ASN A 17 11.55 -4.94 8.88
C ASN A 17 11.73 -4.08 7.62
N GLU A 18 11.06 -4.43 6.53
CA GLU A 18 11.03 -3.63 5.30
C GLU A 18 10.44 -2.23 5.55
N ILE A 19 9.27 -2.16 6.20
CA ILE A 19 8.61 -0.89 6.55
C ILE A 19 9.51 -0.05 7.46
N ARG A 20 10.11 -0.65 8.50
CA ARG A 20 11.05 0.05 9.40
C ARG A 20 12.25 0.61 8.65
N THR A 21 12.78 -0.15 7.70
CA THR A 21 13.92 0.27 6.88
C THR A 21 13.54 1.40 5.93
N LEU A 22 12.37 1.32 5.31
CA LEU A 22 11.83 2.36 4.42
C LEU A 22 11.65 3.68 5.17
N ILE A 23 11.02 3.65 6.34
CA ILE A 23 10.82 4.85 7.19
C ILE A 23 12.15 5.43 7.66
N LYS A 24 13.12 4.58 8.06
CA LYS A 24 14.46 5.05 8.44
C LYS A 24 15.19 5.77 7.29
N LYS A 25 15.03 5.28 6.05
CA LYS A 25 15.71 5.85 4.87
C LYS A 25 14.99 7.06 4.28
N HIS A 26 13.65 7.06 4.30
CA HIS A 26 12.83 8.01 3.53
C HIS A 26 11.75 8.71 4.37
N GLY A 27 11.81 8.64 5.71
CA GLY A 27 10.77 9.21 6.58
C GLY A 27 10.57 10.72 6.44
N GLY A 28 11.58 11.46 5.96
CA GLY A 28 11.48 12.88 5.65
C GLY A 28 11.02 13.19 4.22
N THR A 29 10.79 12.18 3.38
CA THR A 29 10.38 12.38 1.98
C THR A 29 8.92 12.81 1.90
N LYS A 30 8.68 13.96 1.28
CA LYS A 30 7.33 14.47 1.03
C LYS A 30 6.61 13.61 0.00
N ILE A 31 5.45 13.05 0.36
CA ILE A 31 4.65 12.17 -0.52
C ILE A 31 3.47 12.87 -1.19
N SER A 32 3.01 13.98 -0.64
CA SER A 32 1.88 14.76 -1.15
C SER A 32 1.96 16.22 -0.67
N ASP A 33 1.46 17.14 -1.49
CA ASP A 33 1.04 18.46 -1.07
C ASP A 33 -0.44 18.44 -0.70
N VAL A 34 -0.85 19.24 0.28
CA VAL A 34 -2.23 19.29 0.77
C VAL A 34 -2.71 20.73 0.85
N THR A 35 -3.85 21.01 0.22
CA THR A 35 -4.53 22.31 0.25
C THR A 35 -5.72 22.30 1.22
N MET A 36 -6.19 23.48 1.62
CA MET A 36 -7.39 23.63 2.47
C MET A 36 -8.63 22.98 1.83
N LEU A 37 -8.81 23.14 0.51
CA LEU A 37 -9.93 22.52 -0.19
C LEU A 37 -9.87 20.99 -0.13
N GLN A 38 -8.69 20.38 -0.22
CA GLN A 38 -8.54 18.93 -0.10
C GLN A 38 -8.80 18.45 1.33
N ALA A 39 -8.45 19.24 2.35
CA ALA A 39 -8.75 18.91 3.74
C ALA A 39 -10.26 18.84 4.00
N TYR A 40 -11.03 19.84 3.52
CA TYR A 40 -12.49 19.86 3.69
C TYR A 40 -13.25 19.01 2.65
N GLY A 41 -12.65 18.77 1.49
CA GLY A 41 -13.24 18.00 0.38
C GLY A 41 -12.97 16.49 0.43
N GLY A 42 -12.55 15.95 1.57
CA GLY A 42 -12.38 14.51 1.77
C GLY A 42 -11.09 13.93 1.18
N MET A 43 -9.97 14.67 1.24
CA MET A 43 -8.63 14.20 0.85
C MET A 43 -8.49 13.74 -0.62
N ARG A 44 -9.35 14.22 -1.53
CA ARG A 44 -9.30 13.84 -2.94
C ARG A 44 -7.94 14.19 -3.56
N GLY A 45 -7.26 13.17 -4.09
CA GLY A 45 -5.93 13.29 -4.70
C GLY A 45 -4.76 13.36 -3.71
N VAL A 46 -5.01 13.27 -2.40
CA VAL A 46 -3.95 13.25 -1.38
C VAL A 46 -3.49 11.82 -1.12
N LYS A 47 -2.18 11.58 -1.19
CA LYS A 47 -1.60 10.29 -0.79
C LYS A 47 -1.51 10.21 0.74
N GLY A 48 -2.54 9.66 1.38
CA GLY A 48 -2.69 9.66 2.85
C GLY A 48 -2.49 8.31 3.55
N MET A 49 -2.54 7.18 2.83
CA MET A 49 -2.42 5.85 3.42
C MET A 49 -1.68 4.87 2.51
N VAL A 50 -1.12 3.83 3.13
CA VAL A 50 -0.47 2.72 2.43
C VAL A 50 -1.48 1.58 2.24
N CYS A 51 -1.52 0.99 1.05
CA CYS A 51 -2.36 -0.15 0.71
C CYS A 51 -1.54 -1.20 -0.07
N ASP A 52 -1.10 -2.26 0.61
CA ASP A 52 -0.17 -3.26 0.02
C ASP A 52 -0.88 -4.38 -0.74
N THR A 53 -2.19 -4.51 -0.59
CA THR A 53 -2.96 -5.62 -1.15
C THR A 53 -3.25 -5.46 -2.63
N SER A 54 -3.51 -4.22 -3.05
CA SER A 54 -3.93 -3.90 -4.41
C SER A 54 -3.69 -2.43 -4.75
N GLU A 55 -3.56 -2.17 -6.04
CA GLU A 55 -3.44 -0.83 -6.62
C GLU A 55 -4.29 -0.71 -7.90
N VAL A 56 -4.58 0.52 -8.31
CA VAL A 56 -5.41 0.78 -9.51
C VAL A 56 -4.72 1.82 -10.41
N PRO A 57 -3.76 1.41 -11.25
CA PRO A 57 -3.19 2.30 -12.26
C PRO A 57 -4.24 2.66 -13.32
N PRO A 58 -4.28 3.92 -13.82
CA PRO A 58 -5.26 4.37 -14.80
C PRO A 58 -5.27 3.56 -16.11
N ASP A 59 -4.12 3.04 -16.51
CA ASP A 59 -3.88 2.29 -17.76
C ASP A 59 -4.16 0.78 -17.64
N LYS A 60 -4.10 0.22 -16.43
CA LYS A 60 -4.18 -1.24 -16.20
C LYS A 60 -5.42 -1.68 -15.44
N GLY A 61 -6.12 -0.77 -14.77
CA GLY A 61 -7.22 -1.13 -13.86
C GLY A 61 -6.72 -1.78 -12.57
N LEU A 62 -7.55 -2.62 -11.95
CA LEU A 62 -7.23 -3.20 -10.64
C LEU A 62 -6.15 -4.29 -10.74
N LEU A 63 -5.09 -4.14 -9.94
CA LEU A 63 -4.03 -5.11 -9.74
C LEU A 63 -4.11 -5.65 -8.31
N ILE A 64 -4.15 -6.98 -8.12
CA ILE A 64 -4.14 -7.63 -6.81
C ILE A 64 -2.79 -8.31 -6.60
N ARG A 65 -2.00 -7.83 -5.64
CA ARG A 65 -0.62 -8.30 -5.40
C ARG A 65 0.24 -8.33 -6.68
N GLY A 66 0.03 -7.37 -7.57
CA GLY A 66 0.75 -7.23 -8.85
C GLY A 66 0.15 -8.01 -10.03
N ILE A 67 -0.94 -8.75 -9.82
CA ILE A 67 -1.61 -9.54 -10.85
C ILE A 67 -2.84 -8.76 -11.35
N PRO A 68 -2.97 -8.46 -12.66
CA PRO A 68 -4.19 -7.89 -13.21
C PRO A 68 -5.41 -8.74 -12.90
N VAL A 69 -6.53 -8.11 -12.55
CA VAL A 69 -7.74 -8.87 -12.18
C VAL A 69 -8.22 -9.81 -13.28
N GLY A 70 -8.02 -9.46 -14.55
CA GLY A 70 -8.35 -10.33 -15.69
C GLY A 70 -7.50 -11.61 -15.76
N ASP A 71 -6.35 -11.64 -15.09
CA ASP A 71 -5.41 -12.76 -15.10
C ASP A 71 -5.50 -13.61 -13.81
N LEU A 72 -6.41 -13.27 -12.88
CA LEU A 72 -6.60 -14.04 -11.65
C LEU A 72 -7.31 -15.37 -11.93
N THR A 73 -6.67 -16.48 -11.54
CA THR A 73 -7.19 -17.85 -11.60
C THR A 73 -7.57 -18.39 -10.24
#